data_AF-A0A257DFN8-F1
#
_entry.id   AF-A0A257DFN8-F1
#
_cell.length_a   1.000
_cell.length_b   1.000
_cell.length_c   1.000
_cell.angle_alpha   90.00
_cell.angle_beta   90.00
_cell.angle_gamma   90.00
#
_symmetry.space_group_name_H-M   'P 1'
#
loop_
_entity.id
_entity.type
_entity.pdbx_description
1 polymer ?
#
loop_
_entity_poly.entity_id
_entity_poly.type
_entity_poly.pdbx_seq_one_letter_code
_entity_poly.pdbx_strand_id
1 'polypeptide(L)'
;MSSVFAEFGQRLNRPLLWLDFERYAAQVFASQPADWHTNAHRYADTLGQAQRLVRSDVVAIPVLDAWLQAPAWQAAASTSLADALALWSDEGAPQRFVAEALDALFHRVGAQAMLVMALPSPSQVLRRAGRQPPFDFDDLDDVGSALTAVLRSHSERKFAALVLRCDEAEGLSDDEREAAEPLLKSARYYGWGTALQLDAAPPGSALQGTSGFDAVLLGHWPPTALEASGIANAAGGLGAAFWRDEAAAPPWPGMRYGEIPADAIPERVAERLALLHGAAQ
;
A
#
# COMPACT_ATOMS: atom_id res chain seq x y z
N MET A 1 14.03 19.06 0.89
CA MET A 1 14.51 17.74 1.39
C MET A 1 14.25 16.75 0.27
N SER A 2 15.22 15.88 -0.03
CA SER A 2 14.99 14.77 -0.99
C SER A 2 14.07 13.76 -0.31
N SER A 3 13.09 13.20 -1.04
CA SER A 3 12.25 12.14 -0.47
C SER A 3 13.00 10.81 -0.40
N VAL A 4 12.60 9.93 0.52
CA VAL A 4 13.18 8.58 0.67
C VAL A 4 13.13 7.79 -0.66
N PHE A 5 12.03 7.96 -1.41
CA PHE A 5 11.87 7.35 -2.73
C PHE A 5 12.85 7.91 -3.76
N ALA A 6 13.08 9.23 -3.77
CA ALA A 6 14.05 9.85 -4.67
C ALA A 6 15.48 9.39 -4.35
N GLU A 7 15.85 9.31 -3.08
CA GLU A 7 17.17 8.81 -2.64
C GLU A 7 17.40 7.35 -3.04
N PHE A 8 16.37 6.51 -2.93
CA PHE A 8 16.49 5.11 -3.35
C PHE A 8 16.57 4.96 -4.87
N GLY A 9 15.79 5.73 -5.63
CA GLY A 9 15.89 5.77 -7.09
C GLY A 9 17.27 6.23 -7.58
N GLN A 10 17.86 7.24 -6.93
CA GLN A 10 19.23 7.68 -7.20
C GLN A 10 20.26 6.58 -6.97
N ARG A 11 20.12 5.81 -5.88
CA ARG A 11 21.02 4.68 -5.57
C ARG A 11 20.94 3.56 -6.62
N LEU A 12 19.77 3.34 -7.20
CA LEU A 12 19.57 2.35 -8.25
C LEU A 12 19.97 2.84 -9.65
N ASN A 13 20.24 4.15 -9.81
CA ASN A 13 20.50 4.81 -11.08
C ASN A 13 19.42 4.54 -12.14
N ARG A 14 18.16 4.38 -11.69
CA ARG A 14 16.97 4.21 -12.53
C ARG A 14 15.72 4.60 -11.75
N PRO A 15 14.59 4.88 -12.43
CA PRO A 15 13.33 5.09 -11.73
C PRO A 15 12.92 3.88 -10.90
N LEU A 16 12.31 4.14 -9.74
CA LEU A 16 11.77 3.09 -8.89
C LEU A 16 10.61 2.37 -9.56
N LEU A 17 10.59 1.06 -9.38
CA LEU A 17 9.51 0.18 -9.77
C LEU A 17 8.80 -0.31 -8.51
N TRP A 18 7.58 0.18 -8.29
CA TRP A 18 6.72 -0.28 -7.21
C TRP A 18 5.56 -1.07 -7.77
N LEU A 19 5.59 -2.38 -7.56
CA LEU A 19 4.51 -3.29 -7.95
C LEU A 19 3.77 -3.76 -6.71
N ASP A 20 2.46 -3.56 -6.68
CA ASP A 20 1.59 -4.33 -5.79
C ASP A 20 1.30 -5.68 -6.46
N PHE A 21 1.69 -6.76 -5.80
CA PHE A 21 1.53 -8.12 -6.33
C PHE A 21 1.01 -9.09 -5.28
N GLU A 22 0.51 -8.61 -4.14
CA GLU A 22 0.08 -9.52 -3.05
C GLU A 22 -1.04 -10.44 -3.51
N ARG A 23 -2.09 -9.87 -4.12
CA ARG A 23 -3.25 -10.64 -4.60
C ARG A 23 -2.85 -11.61 -5.71
N TYR A 24 -1.96 -11.19 -6.60
CA TYR A 24 -1.38 -12.06 -7.62
C TYR A 24 -0.57 -13.20 -7.00
N ALA A 25 0.25 -12.92 -5.98
CA ALA A 25 1.01 -13.93 -5.27
C ALA A 25 0.10 -14.96 -4.58
N ALA A 26 -0.94 -14.48 -3.88
CA ALA A 26 -1.94 -15.33 -3.26
C ALA A 26 -2.60 -16.26 -4.29
N GLN A 27 -3.06 -15.72 -5.41
CA GLN A 27 -3.75 -16.47 -6.46
C GLN A 27 -2.83 -17.45 -7.19
N VAL A 28 -1.68 -17.00 -7.69
CA VAL A 28 -0.84 -17.78 -8.62
C VAL A 28 0.13 -18.71 -7.90
N PHE A 29 0.73 -18.27 -6.79
CA PHE A 29 1.76 -19.04 -6.09
C PHE A 29 1.20 -19.87 -4.93
N ALA A 30 0.03 -19.50 -4.40
CA ALA A 30 -0.60 -20.21 -3.28
C ALA A 30 -2.02 -20.74 -3.56
N SER A 31 -2.56 -20.52 -4.77
CA SER A 31 -3.91 -20.95 -5.16
C SER A 31 -5.02 -20.38 -4.26
N GLN A 32 -4.89 -19.10 -3.88
CA GLN A 32 -5.85 -18.31 -3.10
C GLN A 32 -6.33 -19.04 -1.84
N PRO A 33 -5.44 -19.35 -0.90
CA PRO A 33 -5.78 -20.17 0.24
C PRO A 33 -6.66 -19.38 1.23
N ALA A 34 -7.61 -20.05 1.88
CA ALA A 34 -8.49 -19.43 2.87
C ALA A 34 -7.74 -18.93 4.12
N ASP A 35 -6.54 -19.45 4.38
CA ASP A 35 -5.68 -19.09 5.52
C ASP A 35 -4.66 -17.98 5.18
N TRP A 36 -4.84 -17.24 4.07
CA TRP A 36 -3.86 -16.27 3.57
C TRP A 36 -3.41 -15.23 4.63
N HIS A 37 -4.36 -14.65 5.37
CA HIS A 37 -4.08 -13.66 6.44
C HIS A 37 -4.04 -14.26 7.85
N THR A 38 -3.89 -15.58 7.98
CA THR A 38 -3.79 -16.26 9.28
C THR A 38 -2.58 -17.19 9.37
N ASN A 39 -1.94 -17.52 8.25
CA ASN A 39 -0.75 -18.35 8.17
C ASN A 39 0.48 -17.53 7.74
N ALA A 40 1.22 -17.00 8.72
CA ALA A 40 2.36 -16.10 8.49
C ALA A 40 3.48 -16.73 7.67
N HIS A 41 3.75 -18.01 7.89
CA HIS A 41 4.77 -18.75 7.14
C HIS A 41 4.42 -18.87 5.66
N ARG A 42 3.18 -19.26 5.35
CA ARG A 42 2.70 -19.33 3.96
C ARG A 42 2.78 -17.95 3.31
N TYR A 43 2.23 -16.93 3.98
CA TYR A 43 2.21 -15.56 3.50
C TYR A 43 3.60 -15.05 3.11
N ALA A 44 4.57 -15.13 4.04
CA ALA A 44 5.92 -14.63 3.81
C ALA A 44 6.72 -15.49 2.82
N ASP A 45 6.48 -16.81 2.76
CA ASP A 45 7.12 -17.68 1.77
C ASP A 45 6.63 -17.41 0.36
N THR A 46 5.31 -17.33 0.19
CA THR A 46 4.68 -17.03 -1.10
C THR A 46 5.09 -15.64 -1.60
N LEU A 47 5.07 -14.61 -0.75
CA LEU A 47 5.55 -13.28 -1.14
C LEU A 47 7.05 -13.26 -1.46
N GLY A 48 7.88 -13.98 -0.70
CA GLY A 48 9.30 -14.13 -0.99
C GLY A 48 9.58 -14.87 -2.31
N GLN A 49 8.76 -15.86 -2.67
CA GLN A 49 8.81 -16.54 -3.98
C GLN A 49 8.41 -15.59 -5.11
N ALA A 50 7.27 -14.91 -4.97
CA ALA A 50 6.78 -13.95 -5.96
C ALA A 50 7.78 -12.79 -6.17
N GLN A 51 8.34 -12.23 -5.09
CA GLN A 51 9.31 -11.14 -5.18
C GLN A 51 10.58 -11.51 -5.97
N ARG A 52 11.05 -12.76 -5.92
CA ARG A 52 12.21 -13.19 -6.71
C ARG A 52 11.96 -13.11 -8.21
N LEU A 53 10.70 -13.27 -8.64
CA LEU A 53 10.26 -13.14 -10.02
C LEU A 53 9.92 -11.67 -10.35
N VAL A 54 9.06 -11.06 -9.54
CA VAL A 54 8.51 -9.71 -9.75
C VAL A 54 9.58 -8.64 -9.65
N ARG A 55 10.54 -8.80 -8.71
CA ARG A 55 11.67 -7.88 -8.48
C ARG A 55 11.22 -6.42 -8.31
N SER A 56 10.12 -6.21 -7.59
CA SER A 56 9.69 -4.87 -7.19
C SER A 56 10.75 -4.22 -6.30
N ASP A 57 11.03 -2.93 -6.48
CA ASP A 57 11.94 -2.19 -5.60
C ASP A 57 11.29 -1.88 -4.24
N VAL A 58 9.96 -1.87 -4.21
CA VAL A 58 9.15 -1.56 -3.03
C VAL A 58 8.09 -2.63 -2.84
N VAL A 59 7.97 -3.15 -1.62
CA VAL A 59 6.93 -4.11 -1.24
C VAL A 59 6.11 -3.51 -0.11
N ALA A 60 4.84 -3.25 -0.39
CA ALA A 60 3.87 -2.80 0.60
C ALA A 60 3.36 -3.96 1.43
N ILE A 61 3.28 -3.77 2.74
CA ILE A 61 2.75 -4.77 3.67
C ILE A 61 1.50 -4.18 4.32
N PRO A 62 0.28 -4.66 3.99
CA PRO A 62 -0.94 -4.17 4.60
C PRO A 62 -1.07 -4.73 6.02
N VAL A 63 -0.61 -3.93 7.00
CA VAL A 63 -0.53 -4.37 8.39
C VAL A 63 -1.91 -4.68 8.95
N LEU A 64 -2.93 -3.87 8.65
CA LEU A 64 -4.26 -4.04 9.25
C LEU A 64 -5.20 -5.02 8.56
N ASP A 65 -4.86 -5.55 7.39
CA ASP A 65 -5.81 -6.36 6.61
C ASP A 65 -6.21 -7.65 7.35
N ALA A 66 -5.30 -8.27 8.11
CA ALA A 66 -5.63 -9.44 8.91
C ALA A 66 -6.67 -9.15 10.02
N TRP A 67 -6.61 -7.96 10.64
CA TRP A 67 -7.59 -7.55 11.64
C TRP A 67 -8.92 -7.20 10.97
N LEU A 68 -8.89 -6.39 9.91
CA LEU A 68 -10.10 -5.90 9.24
C LEU A 68 -10.93 -7.02 8.59
N GLN A 69 -10.29 -8.13 8.24
CA GLN A 69 -10.95 -9.33 7.72
C GLN A 69 -11.42 -10.30 8.81
N ALA A 70 -10.98 -10.15 10.06
CA ALA A 70 -11.32 -11.08 11.14
C ALA A 70 -12.80 -10.96 11.58
N PRO A 71 -13.52 -12.07 11.79
CA PRO A 71 -14.90 -12.08 12.32
C PRO A 71 -15.11 -11.22 13.57
N ALA A 72 -14.12 -11.20 14.46
CA ALA A 72 -14.15 -10.39 15.69
C ALA A 72 -14.23 -8.88 15.40
N TRP A 73 -13.52 -8.40 14.38
CA TRP A 73 -13.60 -7.01 13.96
C TRP A 73 -15.00 -6.65 13.47
N GLN A 74 -15.59 -7.45 12.58
CA GLN A 74 -16.93 -7.14 12.06
C GLN A 74 -17.99 -7.19 13.16
N ALA A 75 -17.88 -8.15 14.08
CA ALA A 75 -18.77 -8.24 15.23
C ALA A 75 -18.66 -7.00 16.14
N ALA A 76 -17.45 -6.59 16.51
CA ALA A 76 -17.23 -5.41 17.34
C ALA A 76 -17.67 -4.12 16.64
N ALA A 77 -17.26 -3.92 15.39
CA ALA A 77 -17.54 -2.71 14.61
C ALA A 77 -19.04 -2.48 14.37
N SER A 78 -19.82 -3.57 14.27
CA SER A 78 -21.29 -3.48 14.17
C SER A 78 -21.96 -2.92 15.43
N THR A 79 -21.27 -2.99 16.58
CA THR A 79 -21.80 -2.57 17.88
C THR A 79 -21.18 -1.23 18.32
N SER A 80 -19.85 -1.13 18.27
CA SER A 80 -19.08 0.01 18.78
C SER A 80 -17.77 0.14 17.99
N LEU A 81 -17.51 1.34 17.45
CA LEU A 81 -16.26 1.62 16.76
C LEU A 81 -15.07 1.55 17.73
N ALA A 82 -15.22 2.10 18.93
CA ALA A 82 -14.19 2.08 19.96
C ALA A 82 -13.79 0.64 20.35
N ASP A 83 -14.77 -0.26 20.51
CA ASP A 83 -14.50 -1.67 20.83
C ASP A 83 -13.76 -2.36 19.68
N ALA A 84 -14.10 -2.03 18.44
CA ALA A 84 -13.41 -2.57 17.27
C ALA A 84 -11.95 -2.09 17.22
N LEU A 85 -11.71 -0.79 17.41
CA LEU A 85 -10.37 -0.20 17.40
C LEU A 85 -9.49 -0.75 18.53
N ALA A 86 -10.07 -1.05 19.71
CA ALA A 86 -9.36 -1.65 20.82
C ALA A 86 -8.72 -3.01 20.45
N LEU A 87 -9.32 -3.79 19.54
CA LEU A 87 -8.79 -5.08 19.08
C LEU A 87 -7.41 -4.99 18.42
N TRP A 88 -7.00 -3.81 17.95
CA TRP A 88 -5.67 -3.63 17.35
C TRP A 88 -4.54 -3.61 18.38
N SER A 89 -4.88 -3.40 19.66
CA SER A 89 -3.94 -3.48 20.78
C SER A 89 -3.94 -4.83 21.48
N ASP A 90 -4.87 -5.73 21.12
CA ASP A 90 -5.01 -7.05 21.74
C ASP A 90 -4.01 -8.06 21.18
N GLU A 91 -3.42 -8.88 22.06
CA GLU A 91 -2.52 -10.00 21.77
C GLU A 91 -3.23 -11.21 21.12
N GLY A 92 -4.06 -10.93 20.11
CA GLY A 92 -4.87 -11.89 19.38
C GLY A 92 -4.13 -12.63 18.27
N ALA A 93 -4.86 -13.47 17.55
CA ALA A 93 -4.34 -14.17 16.37
C ALA A 93 -3.86 -13.22 15.25
N PRO A 94 -4.55 -12.10 14.92
CA PRO A 94 -4.07 -11.17 13.89
C PRO A 94 -2.74 -10.52 14.24
N GLN A 95 -2.53 -10.11 15.51
CA GLN A 95 -1.27 -9.51 15.94
C GLN A 95 -0.10 -10.50 15.80
N ARG A 96 -0.30 -11.76 16.23
CA ARG A 96 0.73 -12.81 16.08
C ARG A 96 1.05 -13.07 14.61
N PHE A 97 0.02 -13.20 13.77
CA PHE A 97 0.20 -13.35 12.33
C PHE A 97 1.05 -12.22 11.76
N VAL A 98 0.72 -10.96 12.05
CA VAL A 98 1.44 -9.81 11.52
C VAL A 98 2.87 -9.74 12.04
N ALA A 99 3.08 -9.97 13.34
CA ALA A 99 4.43 -9.98 13.91
C ALA A 99 5.33 -11.03 13.22
N GLU A 100 4.85 -12.28 13.11
CA GLU A 100 5.57 -13.37 12.48
C GLU A 100 5.79 -13.14 10.98
N ALA A 101 4.77 -12.65 10.27
CA ALA A 101 4.85 -12.34 8.85
C ALA A 101 5.86 -11.22 8.57
N LEU A 102 5.84 -10.15 9.38
CA LEU A 102 6.80 -9.06 9.28
C LEU A 102 8.22 -9.55 9.54
N ASP A 103 8.46 -10.32 10.61
CA ASP A 103 9.79 -10.86 10.91
C ASP A 103 10.35 -11.68 9.75
N ALA A 104 9.51 -12.55 9.18
CA ALA A 104 9.88 -13.36 8.02
C ALA A 104 10.13 -12.50 6.76
N LEU A 105 9.31 -11.49 6.49
CA LEU A 105 9.47 -10.60 5.33
C LEU A 105 10.70 -9.71 5.45
N PHE A 106 10.97 -9.12 6.62
CA PHE A 106 12.18 -8.34 6.85
C PHE A 106 13.45 -9.19 6.62
N HIS A 107 13.45 -10.45 7.06
CA HIS A 107 14.58 -11.35 6.85
C HIS A 107 14.74 -11.80 5.38
N ARG A 108 13.64 -12.09 4.68
CA ARG A 108 13.66 -12.72 3.34
C ARG A 108 13.66 -11.71 2.18
N VAL A 109 12.90 -10.63 2.33
CA VAL A 109 12.61 -9.65 1.29
C VAL A 109 13.35 -8.33 1.52
N GLY A 110 13.62 -7.96 2.77
CA GLY A 110 14.23 -6.66 3.10
C GLY A 110 15.62 -6.40 2.50
N ALA A 111 16.33 -7.45 2.06
CA ALA A 111 17.59 -7.31 1.33
C ALA A 111 17.40 -7.04 -0.19
N GLN A 112 16.21 -7.34 -0.72
CA GLN A 112 15.88 -7.26 -2.15
C GLN A 112 15.04 -6.02 -2.49
N ALA A 113 14.23 -5.54 -1.54
CA ALA A 113 13.30 -4.44 -1.73
C ALA A 113 13.13 -3.62 -0.46
N MET A 114 12.73 -2.36 -0.61
CA MET A 114 12.23 -1.55 0.49
C MET A 114 10.90 -2.13 0.99
N LEU A 115 10.80 -2.37 2.28
CA LEU A 115 9.52 -2.71 2.90
C LEU A 115 8.83 -1.44 3.39
N VAL A 116 7.57 -1.27 3.01
CA VAL A 116 6.75 -0.12 3.41
C VAL A 116 5.49 -0.60 4.13
N MET A 117 5.10 0.13 5.16
CA MET A 117 3.88 -0.16 5.92
C MET A 117 2.69 0.43 5.19
N ALA A 118 1.72 -0.40 4.81
CA ALA A 118 0.45 0.09 4.27
C ALA A 118 -0.64 0.04 5.33
N LEU A 119 -1.31 1.17 5.52
CA LEU A 119 -2.48 1.32 6.40
C LEU A 119 -3.66 1.86 5.58
N PRO A 120 -4.90 1.45 5.89
CA PRO A 120 -6.09 2.10 5.35
C PRO A 120 -6.17 3.55 5.82
N SER A 121 -6.82 4.41 5.04
CA SER A 121 -7.19 5.75 5.48
C SER A 121 -8.31 5.69 6.53
N PRO A 122 -8.47 6.73 7.38
CA PRO A 122 -9.55 6.77 8.35
C PRO A 122 -10.94 6.50 7.76
N SER A 123 -11.28 7.11 6.62
CA SER A 123 -12.56 6.91 5.94
C SER A 123 -12.74 5.48 5.44
N GLN A 124 -11.66 4.83 4.98
CA GLN A 124 -11.69 3.43 4.57
C GLN A 124 -11.99 2.49 5.75
N VAL A 125 -11.41 2.76 6.92
CA VAL A 125 -11.73 1.98 8.14
C VAL A 125 -13.20 2.17 8.54
N LEU A 126 -13.70 3.41 8.53
CA LEU A 126 -15.10 3.72 8.86
C LEU A 126 -16.07 3.00 7.90
N ARG A 127 -15.79 2.99 6.60
CA ARG A 127 -16.55 2.19 5.61
C ARG A 127 -16.52 0.70 5.94
N ARG A 128 -15.35 0.14 6.27
CA ARG A 128 -15.23 -1.27 6.68
C ARG A 128 -15.94 -1.58 7.99
N ALA A 129 -16.15 -0.58 8.85
CA ALA A 129 -16.99 -0.65 10.03
C ALA A 129 -18.50 -0.48 9.72
N GLY A 130 -18.89 -0.33 8.44
CA GLY A 130 -20.27 -0.16 8.01
C GLY A 130 -20.82 1.26 8.12
N ARG A 131 -19.98 2.25 8.45
CA ARG A 131 -20.36 3.67 8.45
C ARG A 131 -20.47 4.18 7.02
N GLN A 132 -21.28 5.23 6.82
CA GLN A 132 -21.49 5.86 5.53
C GLN A 132 -21.08 7.34 5.60
N PRO A 133 -20.54 7.92 4.52
CA PRO A 133 -20.23 9.34 4.48
C PRO A 133 -21.52 10.21 4.47
N PRO A 134 -21.45 11.49 4.88
CA PRO A 134 -20.26 12.17 5.40
C PRO A 134 -19.85 11.63 6.78
N PHE A 135 -18.54 11.50 7.00
CA PHE A 135 -18.00 11.09 8.29
C PHE A 135 -17.84 12.29 9.20
N ASP A 136 -18.11 12.09 10.49
CA ASP A 136 -17.83 13.10 11.50
C ASP A 136 -16.32 13.15 11.79
N PHE A 137 -15.82 14.33 12.16
CA PHE A 137 -14.41 14.51 12.47
C PHE A 137 -13.98 13.69 13.70
N ASP A 138 -14.82 13.54 14.72
CA ASP A 138 -14.46 12.78 15.93
C ASP A 138 -14.24 11.30 15.58
N ASP A 139 -15.10 10.71 14.73
CA ASP A 139 -14.94 9.34 14.23
C ASP A 139 -13.64 9.19 13.40
N LEU A 140 -13.31 10.19 12.58
CA LEU A 140 -12.06 10.20 11.79
C LEU A 140 -10.83 10.32 12.70
N ASP A 141 -10.87 11.19 13.71
CA ASP A 141 -9.78 11.42 14.67
C ASP A 141 -9.55 10.23 15.60
N ASP A 142 -10.61 9.55 16.05
CA ASP A 142 -10.52 8.30 16.81
C ASP A 142 -9.81 7.21 16.00
N VAL A 143 -10.17 7.06 14.73
CA VAL A 143 -9.49 6.12 13.83
C VAL A 143 -8.05 6.58 13.57
N GLY A 144 -7.80 7.86 13.30
CA GLY A 144 -6.47 8.42 13.08
C GLY A 144 -5.53 8.17 14.28
N SER A 145 -6.07 8.33 15.49
CA SER A 145 -5.40 8.03 16.75
C SER A 145 -5.08 6.54 16.90
N ALA A 146 -6.03 5.66 16.59
CA ALA A 146 -5.82 4.21 16.63
C ALA A 146 -4.79 3.75 15.58
N LEU A 147 -4.84 4.26 14.35
CA LEU A 147 -3.83 4.00 13.31
C LEU A 147 -2.43 4.48 13.74
N THR A 148 -2.36 5.62 14.42
CA THR A 148 -1.11 6.14 14.98
C THR A 148 -0.54 5.20 16.05
N ALA A 149 -1.38 4.62 16.90
CA ALA A 149 -0.96 3.63 17.88
C ALA A 149 -0.40 2.35 17.21
N VAL A 150 -1.04 1.88 16.14
CA VAL A 150 -0.55 0.74 15.32
C VAL A 150 0.81 1.06 14.70
N LEU A 151 0.99 2.26 14.15
CA LEU A 151 2.29 2.67 13.60
C LEU A 151 3.37 2.66 14.68
N ARG A 152 3.07 3.19 15.88
CA ARG A 152 4.03 3.24 17.00
C ARG A 152 4.47 1.86 17.48
N SER A 153 3.56 0.87 17.50
CA SER A 153 3.89 -0.51 17.91
C SER A 153 4.89 -1.20 16.96
N HIS A 154 5.10 -0.61 15.78
CA HIS A 154 6.03 -1.09 14.77
C HIS A 154 7.21 -0.14 14.51
N SER A 155 7.39 0.89 15.35
CA SER A 155 8.42 1.92 15.16
C SER A 155 9.87 1.40 15.19
N GLU A 156 10.14 0.30 15.90
CA GLU A 156 11.47 -0.32 15.93
C GLU A 156 11.81 -1.10 14.64
N ARG A 157 10.80 -1.36 13.79
CA ARG A 157 10.99 -2.07 12.53
C ARG A 157 11.53 -1.11 11.47
N LYS A 158 12.36 -1.63 10.57
CA LYS A 158 13.05 -0.84 9.52
C LYS A 158 12.16 -0.56 8.31
N PHE A 159 10.92 -0.14 8.52
CA PHE A 159 10.09 0.32 7.41
C PHE A 159 10.73 1.56 6.78
N ALA A 160 10.66 1.64 5.46
CA ALA A 160 11.21 2.78 4.72
C ALA A 160 10.18 3.89 4.52
N ALA A 161 8.88 3.54 4.49
CA ALA A 161 7.80 4.49 4.31
C ALA A 161 6.49 3.98 4.94
N LEU A 162 5.60 4.92 5.23
CA LEU A 162 4.17 4.70 5.46
C LEU A 162 3.40 4.96 4.16
N VAL A 163 2.43 4.11 3.85
CA VAL A 163 1.46 4.27 2.77
C VAL A 163 0.08 4.37 3.37
N LEU A 164 -0.62 5.47 3.10
CA LEU A 164 -2.03 5.61 3.43
C LEU A 164 -2.86 5.23 2.20
N ARG A 165 -3.71 4.22 2.32
CA ARG A 165 -4.55 3.71 1.24
C ARG A 165 -5.94 4.34 1.32
N CYS A 166 -6.31 5.06 0.29
CA CYS A 166 -7.61 5.70 0.19
C CYS A 166 -8.34 5.19 -1.06
N ASP A 167 -9.60 4.81 -0.86
CA ASP A 167 -10.53 4.33 -1.87
C ASP A 167 -11.58 5.40 -2.26
N GLU A 168 -11.34 6.66 -1.90
CA GLU A 168 -12.12 7.80 -2.39
C GLU A 168 -11.62 8.27 -3.75
N ALA A 169 -12.55 8.56 -4.65
CA ALA A 169 -12.25 9.02 -6.01
C ALA A 169 -11.53 10.39 -6.03
N GLU A 170 -11.82 11.23 -5.05
CA GLU A 170 -11.26 12.59 -4.95
C GLU A 170 -10.02 12.66 -4.04
N GLY A 171 -9.69 11.58 -3.32
CA GLY A 171 -8.63 11.55 -2.31
C GLY A 171 -9.12 11.86 -0.90
N LEU A 172 -8.20 12.27 -0.01
CA LEU A 172 -8.55 12.57 1.38
C LEU A 172 -9.30 13.91 1.46
N SER A 173 -10.40 13.94 2.20
CA SER A 173 -11.05 15.20 2.57
C SER A 173 -10.15 16.03 3.50
N ASP A 174 -10.49 17.31 3.70
CA ASP A 174 -9.74 18.16 4.62
C ASP A 174 -9.78 17.63 6.07
N ASP A 175 -10.95 17.22 6.54
CA ASP A 175 -11.13 16.61 7.88
C ASP A 175 -10.34 15.31 8.02
N GLU A 176 -10.35 14.45 7.00
CA GLU A 176 -9.59 13.19 7.03
C GLU A 176 -8.08 13.44 6.99
N ARG A 177 -7.64 14.45 6.24
CA ARG A 177 -6.23 14.88 6.21
C ARG A 177 -5.79 15.43 7.57
N GLU A 178 -6.64 16.19 8.24
CA GLU A 178 -6.39 16.70 9.59
C GLU A 178 -6.29 15.55 10.60
N ALA A 179 -7.25 14.62 10.60
CA ALA A 179 -7.22 13.42 11.43
C ALA A 179 -6.01 12.50 11.16
N ALA A 180 -5.52 12.45 9.92
CA ALA A 180 -4.33 11.67 9.55
C ALA A 180 -3.00 12.40 9.86
N GLU A 181 -3.01 13.67 10.23
CA GLU A 181 -1.79 14.46 10.44
C GLU A 181 -0.86 13.88 11.53
N PRO A 182 -1.36 13.42 12.71
CA PRO A 182 -0.52 12.79 13.73
C PRO A 182 0.20 11.53 13.23
N LEU A 183 -0.46 10.76 12.36
CA LEU A 183 0.08 9.56 11.74
C LEU A 183 1.25 9.92 10.80
N LEU A 184 1.05 10.90 9.91
CA LEU A 184 2.08 11.38 8.98
C LEU A 184 3.27 12.02 9.71
N LYS A 185 3.02 12.79 10.77
CA LYS A 185 4.07 13.35 11.64
C LYS A 185 4.88 12.25 12.31
N SER A 186 4.21 11.19 12.80
CA SER A 186 4.89 10.05 13.44
C SER A 186 5.78 9.30 12.45
N ALA A 187 5.30 9.00 11.24
CA ALA A 187 6.12 8.39 10.19
C ALA A 187 7.40 9.20 9.90
N ARG A 188 7.28 10.52 9.73
CA ARG A 188 8.44 11.41 9.49
C ARG A 188 9.37 11.48 10.70
N TYR A 189 8.84 11.45 11.92
CA TYR A 189 9.65 11.41 13.14
C TYR A 189 10.55 10.15 13.20
N TYR A 190 10.05 9.01 12.71
CA TYR A 190 10.83 7.78 12.57
C TYR A 190 11.75 7.76 11.33
N GLY A 191 11.79 8.85 10.55
CA GLY A 191 12.58 8.95 9.32
C GLY A 191 11.99 8.17 8.15
N TRP A 192 10.71 7.79 8.21
CA TRP A 192 10.03 7.09 7.13
C TRP A 192 9.51 8.10 6.11
N GLY A 193 9.53 7.73 4.83
CA GLY A 193 8.81 8.46 3.79
C GLY A 193 7.30 8.32 3.93
N THR A 194 6.53 9.14 3.23
CA THR A 194 5.06 9.03 3.20
C THR A 194 4.53 8.89 1.77
N ALA A 195 3.61 7.97 1.55
CA ALA A 195 2.91 7.82 0.27
C ALA A 195 1.40 7.83 0.48
N LEU A 196 0.68 8.40 -0.47
CA LEU A 196 -0.77 8.30 -0.56
C LEU A 196 -1.12 7.42 -1.76
N GLN A 197 -1.85 6.33 -1.53
CA GLN A 197 -2.37 5.47 -2.58
C GLN A 197 -3.84 5.79 -2.82
N LEU A 198 -4.19 6.05 -4.08
CA LEU A 198 -5.54 6.42 -4.50
C LEU A 198 -6.07 5.37 -5.48
N ASP A 199 -6.77 4.37 -4.94
CA ASP A 199 -7.21 3.18 -5.70
C ASP A 199 -8.42 3.50 -6.59
N ALA A 200 -9.30 4.42 -6.15
CA ALA A 200 -10.55 4.76 -6.84
C ALA A 200 -10.46 6.03 -7.70
N ALA A 201 -9.33 6.73 -7.70
CA ALA A 201 -9.18 7.99 -8.42
C ALA A 201 -9.30 7.80 -9.94
N PRO A 202 -10.26 8.43 -10.62
CA PRO A 202 -10.39 8.33 -12.07
C PRO A 202 -9.28 9.12 -12.78
N PRO A 203 -8.68 8.60 -13.88
CA PRO A 203 -7.64 9.30 -14.61
C PRO A 203 -8.01 10.74 -15.01
N GLY A 204 -7.15 11.70 -14.63
CA GLY A 204 -7.31 13.11 -14.96
C GLY A 204 -8.29 13.88 -14.07
N SER A 205 -8.79 13.29 -12.99
CA SER A 205 -9.59 14.00 -12.00
C SER A 205 -8.74 15.01 -11.21
N ALA A 206 -9.40 16.03 -10.65
CA ALA A 206 -8.78 16.89 -9.66
C ALA A 206 -8.70 16.13 -8.33
N LEU A 207 -7.49 16.00 -7.78
CA LEU A 207 -7.24 15.25 -6.55
C LEU A 207 -7.04 16.20 -5.37
N GLN A 208 -7.66 15.85 -4.24
CA GLN A 208 -7.56 16.52 -2.96
C GLN A 208 -6.63 15.76 -2.02
N GLY A 209 -6.13 16.44 -0.99
CA GLY A 209 -5.34 15.80 0.07
C GLY A 209 -3.99 15.20 -0.38
N THR A 210 -3.53 15.46 -1.59
CA THR A 210 -2.26 14.92 -2.14
C THR A 210 -1.02 15.65 -1.63
N SER A 211 -1.18 16.87 -1.12
CA SER A 211 -0.09 17.67 -0.57
C SER A 211 0.46 17.06 0.72
N GLY A 212 1.78 17.14 0.92
CA GLY A 212 2.44 16.62 2.11
C GLY A 212 2.85 15.14 2.05
N PHE A 213 2.59 14.46 0.94
CA PHE A 213 3.15 13.12 0.69
C PHE A 213 4.43 13.21 -0.13
N ASP A 214 5.37 12.29 0.12
CA ASP A 214 6.58 12.12 -0.69
C ASP A 214 6.29 11.47 -2.04
N ALA A 215 5.25 10.64 -2.12
CA ALA A 215 4.75 10.05 -3.35
C ALA A 215 3.22 9.96 -3.37
N VAL A 216 2.62 10.08 -4.56
CA VAL A 216 1.19 9.83 -4.79
C VAL A 216 1.05 8.70 -5.79
N LEU A 217 0.47 7.58 -5.36
CA LEU A 217 0.39 6.33 -6.12
C LEU A 217 -0.96 6.25 -6.85
N LEU A 218 -0.90 6.35 -8.17
CA LEU A 218 -2.01 6.41 -9.11
C LEU A 218 -1.88 5.27 -10.14
N GLY A 219 -1.93 4.03 -9.65
CA GLY A 219 -1.55 2.84 -10.42
C GLY A 219 -2.33 2.65 -11.72
N HIS A 220 -3.61 3.06 -11.71
CA HIS A 220 -4.51 2.94 -12.87
C HIS A 220 -4.40 4.10 -13.85
N TRP A 221 -3.66 5.16 -13.53
CA TRP A 221 -3.54 6.32 -14.40
C TRP A 221 -2.49 6.06 -15.49
N PRO A 222 -2.84 6.29 -16.78
CA PRO A 222 -1.86 6.26 -17.84
C PRO A 222 -0.88 7.44 -17.70
N PRO A 223 0.34 7.34 -18.27
CA PRO A 223 1.34 8.40 -18.18
C PRO A 223 0.84 9.78 -18.61
N THR A 224 0.04 9.85 -19.67
CA THR A 224 -0.53 11.12 -20.15
C THR A 224 -1.43 11.80 -19.12
N ALA A 225 -2.17 11.02 -18.31
CA ALA A 225 -2.97 11.56 -17.21
C ALA A 225 -2.10 12.00 -16.02
N LEU A 226 -1.01 11.27 -15.75
CA LEU A 226 -0.04 11.67 -14.73
C LEU A 226 0.63 13.00 -15.08
N GLU A 227 1.07 13.18 -16.34
CA GLU A 227 1.64 14.44 -16.83
C GLU A 227 0.64 15.60 -16.71
N ALA A 228 -0.59 15.38 -17.16
CA ALA A 228 -1.64 16.39 -17.12
C ALA A 228 -2.05 16.78 -15.69
N SER A 229 -1.85 15.90 -14.71
CA SER A 229 -2.19 16.17 -13.30
C SER A 229 -1.35 17.28 -12.66
N GLY A 230 -0.13 17.50 -13.15
CA GLY A 230 0.83 18.42 -12.54
C GLY A 230 1.36 17.99 -11.16
N ILE A 231 1.03 16.79 -10.67
CA ILE A 231 1.51 16.26 -9.40
C ILE A 231 2.95 15.78 -9.59
N ALA A 232 3.91 16.58 -9.12
CA ALA A 232 5.34 16.38 -9.39
C ALA A 232 5.89 15.02 -8.91
N ASN A 233 5.30 14.45 -7.87
CA ASN A 233 5.68 13.18 -7.25
C ASN A 233 4.66 12.06 -7.48
N ALA A 234 3.88 12.15 -8.55
CA ALA A 234 2.97 11.08 -8.95
C ALA A 234 3.73 9.87 -9.49
N ALA A 235 3.26 8.69 -9.14
CA ALA A 235 3.72 7.41 -9.66
C ALA A 235 2.54 6.61 -10.20
N GLY A 236 2.71 5.97 -11.34
CA GLY A 236 1.64 5.21 -11.97
C GLY A 236 2.09 4.58 -13.27
N GLY A 237 1.14 4.41 -14.19
CA GLY A 237 1.39 3.94 -15.56
C GLY A 237 1.40 2.42 -15.72
N LEU A 238 1.25 1.63 -14.65
CA LEU A 238 1.21 0.16 -14.70
C LEU A 238 -0.18 -0.39 -14.35
N GLY A 239 -1.22 0.18 -14.97
CA GLY A 239 -2.60 -0.24 -14.78
C GLY A 239 -2.95 -1.56 -15.47
N ALA A 240 -4.21 -2.01 -15.33
CA ALA A 240 -4.67 -3.28 -15.88
C ALA A 240 -4.43 -3.44 -17.39
N ALA A 241 -4.54 -2.36 -18.17
CA ALA A 241 -4.25 -2.35 -19.60
C ALA A 241 -2.78 -2.75 -19.88
N PHE A 242 -1.81 -2.27 -19.09
CA PHE A 242 -0.41 -2.68 -19.27
C PHE A 242 -0.22 -4.19 -19.05
N TRP A 243 -0.88 -4.76 -18.03
CA TRP A 243 -0.78 -6.19 -17.73
C TRP A 243 -1.56 -7.06 -18.72
N ARG A 244 -2.64 -6.54 -19.32
CA ARG A 244 -3.58 -7.27 -20.19
C ARG A 244 -3.39 -7.05 -21.68
N ASP A 245 -2.74 -5.98 -22.13
CA ASP A 245 -2.59 -5.59 -23.55
C ASP A 245 -1.14 -5.71 -24.06
N GLU A 246 -0.91 -5.69 -25.38
CA GLU A 246 0.42 -5.71 -26.03
C GLU A 246 1.13 -4.34 -26.01
N ALA A 247 0.64 -3.40 -25.20
CA ALA A 247 1.20 -2.05 -25.13
C ALA A 247 2.67 -2.05 -24.66
N ALA A 248 3.50 -1.25 -25.33
CA ALA A 248 4.87 -1.01 -24.90
C ALA A 248 4.91 -0.46 -23.47
N ALA A 249 6.01 -0.73 -22.76
CA ALA A 249 6.24 -0.09 -21.47
C ALA A 249 6.22 1.44 -21.67
N PRO A 250 5.36 2.17 -20.95
CA PRO A 250 5.26 3.59 -21.17
C PRO A 250 6.58 4.31 -20.84
N PRO A 251 7.00 5.29 -21.66
CA PRO A 251 8.13 6.14 -21.32
C PRO A 251 7.71 7.07 -20.17
N TRP A 252 7.95 6.63 -18.94
CA TRP A 252 7.72 7.43 -17.74
C TRP A 252 9.05 7.67 -17.03
N PRO A 253 9.51 8.93 -16.89
CA PRO A 253 10.79 9.25 -16.25
C PRO A 253 10.74 9.17 -14.72
N GLY A 254 9.54 9.18 -14.13
CA GLY A 254 9.32 9.11 -12.70
C GLY A 254 9.18 7.68 -12.17
N MET A 255 8.90 7.57 -10.87
CA MET A 255 8.57 6.29 -10.24
C MET A 255 7.39 5.63 -10.96
N ARG A 256 7.52 4.35 -11.27
CA ARG A 256 6.47 3.53 -11.88
C ARG A 256 5.73 2.78 -10.78
N TYR A 257 4.40 2.81 -10.86
CA TYR A 257 3.55 2.14 -9.88
C TYR A 257 2.35 1.45 -10.54
N GLY A 258 1.96 0.29 -10.00
CA GLY A 258 0.68 -0.34 -10.30
C GLY A 258 0.51 -1.72 -9.68
N GLU A 259 -0.73 -2.22 -9.73
CA GLU A 259 -1.12 -3.54 -9.22
C GLU A 259 -1.08 -4.57 -10.36
N ILE A 260 -0.41 -5.70 -10.12
CA ILE A 260 -0.52 -6.89 -10.97
C ILE A 260 -1.89 -7.53 -10.69
N PRO A 261 -2.79 -7.62 -11.68
CA PRO A 261 -4.10 -8.23 -11.48
C PRO A 261 -3.97 -9.66 -10.94
N ALA A 262 -4.80 -10.02 -9.96
CA ALA A 262 -4.76 -11.34 -9.35
C ALA A 262 -4.94 -12.48 -10.39
N ASP A 263 -5.74 -12.23 -11.42
CA ASP A 263 -6.07 -13.14 -12.51
C ASP A 263 -5.11 -13.04 -13.72
N ALA A 264 -4.01 -12.29 -13.61
CA ALA A 264 -3.05 -12.14 -14.69
C ALA A 264 -2.37 -13.48 -15.03
N ILE A 265 -2.16 -13.72 -16.33
CA ILE A 265 -1.52 -14.95 -16.82
C ILE A 265 -0.01 -14.90 -16.53
N PRO A 266 0.59 -15.91 -15.86
CA PRO A 266 1.99 -15.84 -15.42
C PRO A 266 3.00 -15.58 -16.52
N GLU A 267 2.85 -16.22 -17.67
CA GLU A 267 3.72 -16.05 -18.85
C GLU A 267 3.71 -14.59 -19.31
N ARG A 268 2.52 -13.99 -19.35
CA ARG A 268 2.33 -12.60 -19.74
C ARG A 268 2.91 -11.63 -18.71
N VAL A 269 2.76 -11.92 -17.42
CA VAL A 269 3.39 -11.12 -16.37
C VAL A 269 4.91 -11.17 -16.52
N ALA A 270 5.50 -12.35 -16.77
CA ALA A 270 6.94 -12.49 -16.98
C ALA A 270 7.43 -11.67 -18.20
N GLU A 271 6.71 -11.69 -19.32
CA GLU A 271 7.01 -10.85 -20.49
C GLU A 271 6.98 -9.34 -20.15
N ARG A 272 5.98 -8.88 -19.40
CA ARG A 272 5.88 -7.46 -18.99
C ARG A 272 6.99 -7.06 -18.05
N LEU A 273 7.32 -7.92 -17.09
CA LEU A 273 8.44 -7.70 -16.17
C LEU A 273 9.77 -7.62 -16.94
N ALA A 274 9.95 -8.44 -17.99
CA ALA A 274 11.14 -8.35 -18.84
C ALA A 274 11.23 -6.99 -19.55
N LEU A 275 10.12 -6.41 -20.01
CA LEU A 275 10.10 -5.06 -20.58
C LEU A 275 10.47 -3.99 -19.54
N LEU A 276 9.95 -4.10 -18.32
CA LEU A 276 10.23 -3.13 -17.25
C LEU A 276 11.69 -3.17 -16.79
N HIS A 277 12.28 -4.36 -16.68
CA HIS A 277 13.68 -4.54 -16.27
C HIS A 277 14.68 -4.36 -17.42
N GLY A 278 14.28 -4.66 -18.65
CA GLY A 278 15.11 -4.51 -19.85
C GLY A 278 15.25 -3.07 -20.33
N ALA A 279 14.26 -2.21 -20.07
CA ALA A 279 14.31 -0.78 -20.36
C ALA A 279 15.26 0.02 -19.42
N ALA A 280 15.91 -0.64 -18.46
CA ALA A 280 16.81 -0.03 -17.47
C ALA A 280 18.30 -0.27 -17.75
N GLN A 281 18.65 -0.78 -18.94
CA GLN A 281 20.03 -0.93 -19.45
C GLN A 281 20.28 0.06 -20.59
#